data_AF-A0A0H4ADP5-F1
#
_entry.id   AF-A0A0H4ADP5-F1
#
_cell.length_a   1.000
_cell.length_b   1.000
_cell.length_c   1.000
_cell.angle_alpha   90.00
_cell.angle_beta   90.00
_cell.angle_gamma   90.00
#
_symmetry.space_group_name_H-M   'P 1'
#
loop_
_entity.id
_entity.type
_entity.pdbx_description
1 polymer ?
#
loop_
_entity_poly.entity_id
_entity_poly.type
_entity_poly.pdbx_seq_one_letter_code
_entity_poly.pdbx_strand_id
1 'polypeptide(L)'
;AGYVQALVAAGLDHIQITLESHDEAVHDSMVAAPGAWQETVQGIRNVVAAGLYTTTNTTLTRENVPGIEETVAFIASLGVPTFSCNSLIYAGRGSTVGTGFREGELVPILERVLKPGGR
;
A
#
# COMPACT_ATOMS: atom_id res chain seq x y z
N ALA A 1 13.04 0.35 16.22
CA ALA A 1 14.01 0.55 15.11
C ALA A 1 15.04 -0.58 14.94
N GLY A 2 15.11 -1.60 15.81
CA GLY A 2 16.21 -2.60 15.78
C GLY A 2 16.33 -3.43 14.50
N TYR A 3 15.21 -3.86 13.90
CA TYR A 3 15.25 -4.69 12.68
C TYR A 3 15.71 -3.92 11.43
N VAL A 4 15.25 -2.67 11.25
CA VAL A 4 15.63 -1.86 10.07
C VAL A 4 17.13 -1.61 10.03
N GLN A 5 17.75 -1.30 11.18
CA GLN A 5 19.20 -1.08 11.23
C GLN A 5 20.00 -2.34 10.89
N ALA A 6 19.55 -3.51 11.33
CA ALA A 6 20.18 -4.79 10.97
C ALA A 6 20.08 -5.07 9.47
N LEU A 7 18.93 -4.77 8.85
CA LEU A 7 18.73 -4.92 7.41
C LEU A 7 19.59 -3.95 6.59
N VAL A 8 19.66 -2.68 7.00
CA VAL A 8 20.55 -1.67 6.40
C VAL A 8 22.01 -2.13 6.49
N ALA A 9 22.44 -2.60 7.66
CA ALA A 9 23.80 -3.11 7.85
C ALA A 9 24.10 -4.36 7.01
N ALA A 10 23.08 -5.14 6.67
CA ALA A 10 23.18 -6.28 5.75
C ALA A 10 23.21 -5.87 4.26
N GLY A 11 23.12 -4.58 3.94
CA GLY A 11 23.21 -4.05 2.58
C GLY A 11 21.87 -3.87 1.87
N LEU A 12 20.74 -3.94 2.58
CA LEU A 12 19.43 -3.63 2.00
C LEU A 12 19.35 -2.13 1.65
N ASP A 13 19.01 -1.83 0.40
CA ASP A 13 18.91 -0.46 -0.13
C ASP A 13 17.47 -0.09 -0.58
N HIS A 14 16.63 -1.08 -0.85
CA HIS A 14 15.26 -0.91 -1.33
C HIS A 14 14.25 -1.77 -0.55
N ILE A 15 13.11 -1.18 -0.20
CA ILE A 15 12.00 -1.83 0.50
C ILE A 15 10.67 -1.50 -0.17
N GLN A 16 9.81 -2.50 -0.31
CA GLN A 16 8.39 -2.32 -0.62
C GLN A 16 7.54 -2.79 0.56
N ILE A 17 6.62 -1.95 1.03
CA ILE A 17 5.67 -2.28 2.11
C ILE A 17 4.26 -2.25 1.55
N THR A 18 3.49 -3.30 1.79
CA THR A 18 2.06 -3.30 1.44
C THR A 18 1.29 -2.41 2.41
N LEU A 19 0.51 -1.47 1.90
CA LEU A 19 -0.44 -0.68 2.67
C LEU A 19 -1.76 -0.66 1.90
N GLU A 20 -2.79 -1.26 2.48
CA GLU A 20 -4.06 -1.46 1.78
C GLU A 20 -5.02 -0.27 1.83
N SER A 21 -4.88 0.65 2.80
CA SER A 21 -5.70 1.86 2.91
C SER A 21 -5.05 2.88 3.85
N HIS A 22 -5.37 4.17 3.68
CA HIS A 22 -5.13 5.18 4.72
C HIS A 22 -6.03 5.01 5.95
N ASP A 23 -7.18 4.37 5.78
CA ASP A 23 -8.14 4.08 6.85
C ASP A 23 -7.75 2.79 7.57
N GLU A 24 -7.56 2.88 8.88
CA GLU A 24 -7.17 1.76 9.76
C GLU A 24 -8.18 0.61 9.71
N ALA A 25 -9.47 0.90 9.79
CA ALA A 25 -10.50 -0.13 9.82
C ALA A 25 -10.58 -0.88 8.47
N VAL A 26 -10.43 -0.17 7.35
CA VAL A 26 -10.38 -0.79 6.01
C VAL A 26 -9.14 -1.65 5.88
N HIS A 27 -7.97 -1.14 6.26
CA HIS A 27 -6.71 -1.87 6.18
C HIS A 27 -6.76 -3.16 7.00
N ASP A 28 -7.10 -3.07 8.28
CA ASP A 28 -7.13 -4.18 9.22
C ASP A 28 -8.16 -5.24 8.82
N SER A 29 -9.31 -4.81 8.27
CA SER A 29 -10.31 -5.70 7.68
C SER A 29 -9.73 -6.48 6.51
N MET A 30 -9.07 -5.79 5.56
CA MET A 30 -8.52 -6.42 4.35
C MET A 30 -7.39 -7.41 4.67
N VAL A 31 -6.54 -7.11 5.64
CA VAL A 31 -5.45 -8.01 6.05
C VAL A 31 -5.86 -9.02 7.13
N ALA A 32 -7.10 -8.95 7.61
CA ALA A 32 -7.68 -9.78 8.66
C ALA A 32 -6.86 -9.78 9.97
N ALA A 33 -6.29 -8.64 10.35
CA ALA A 33 -5.45 -8.48 11.53
C ALA A 33 -5.64 -7.11 12.19
N PRO A 34 -6.31 -7.03 13.36
CA PRO A 34 -6.44 -5.78 14.12
C PRO A 34 -5.08 -5.25 14.59
N GLY A 35 -4.85 -3.95 14.45
CA GLY A 35 -3.59 -3.29 14.78
C GLY A 35 -2.56 -3.28 13.65
N ALA A 36 -2.82 -3.99 12.55
CA ALA A 36 -1.85 -4.16 11.47
C ALA A 36 -1.54 -2.83 10.77
N TRP A 37 -2.52 -1.94 10.66
CA TRP A 37 -2.32 -0.61 10.08
C TRP A 37 -1.28 0.20 10.88
N GLN A 38 -1.38 0.25 12.21
CA GLN A 38 -0.43 1.00 13.04
C GLN A 38 0.97 0.42 12.92
N GLU A 39 1.10 -0.91 12.95
CA GLU A 39 2.38 -1.58 12.77
C GLU A 39 3.00 -1.26 11.40
N THR A 40 2.18 -1.31 10.34
CA THR A 40 2.58 -1.02 8.96
C THR A 40 3.03 0.43 8.79
N VAL A 41 2.24 1.39 9.26
CA VAL A 41 2.57 2.83 9.19
C VAL A 41 3.81 3.14 10.00
N GLN A 42 3.96 2.55 11.18
CA GLN A 42 5.18 2.73 11.98
C GLN A 42 6.40 2.11 11.28
N GLY A 43 6.23 0.96 10.61
CA GLY A 43 7.24 0.34 9.76
C GLY A 43 7.71 1.28 8.64
N ILE A 44 6.76 1.86 7.89
CA ILE A 44 7.05 2.83 6.82
C ILE A 44 7.85 4.01 7.37
N ARG A 45 7.39 4.62 8.48
CA ARG A 45 8.09 5.75 9.11
C ARG A 45 9.53 5.40 9.50
N ASN A 46 9.75 4.20 10.05
CA ASN A 46 11.09 3.75 10.44
C ASN A 46 12.02 3.60 9.23
N VAL A 47 11.51 3.06 8.12
CA VAL A 47 12.28 2.83 6.89
C VAL A 47 12.61 4.16 6.20
N VAL A 48 11.62 5.07 6.10
CA VAL A 48 11.83 6.42 5.55
C VAL A 48 12.85 7.18 6.38
N ALA A 49 12.75 7.13 7.72
CA ALA A 49 13.73 7.78 8.61
C ALA A 49 15.15 7.20 8.50
N ALA A 50 15.28 5.93 8.05
CA ALA A 50 16.57 5.29 7.80
C ALA A 50 17.18 5.65 6.44
N GLY A 51 16.47 6.42 5.60
CA GLY A 51 16.95 6.85 4.28
C GLY A 51 16.93 5.75 3.21
N LEU A 52 16.16 4.68 3.43
CA LEU A 52 16.02 3.59 2.47
C LEU A 52 15.11 3.99 1.31
N TYR A 53 15.40 3.52 0.10
CA TYR A 53 14.49 3.67 -1.02
C TYR A 53 13.21 2.89 -0.73
N THR A 54 12.14 3.62 -0.48
CA THR A 54 10.87 3.04 -0.01
C THR A 54 9.82 3.16 -1.09
N THR A 55 9.09 2.07 -1.31
CA THR A 55 7.89 2.06 -2.15
C THR A 55 6.75 1.41 -1.38
N THR A 56 5.52 1.67 -1.81
CA THR A 56 4.35 0.93 -1.31
C THR A 56 3.66 0.17 -2.43
N ASN A 57 2.94 -0.89 -2.05
CA ASN A 57 2.01 -1.56 -2.94
C ASN A 57 0.62 -1.65 -2.29
N THR A 58 -0.44 -1.40 -3.06
CA THR A 58 -1.84 -1.52 -2.61
C THR A 58 -2.60 -2.46 -3.54
N THR A 59 -3.31 -3.42 -2.95
CA THR A 59 -4.22 -4.33 -3.64
C THR A 59 -5.58 -3.65 -3.80
N LEU A 60 -5.95 -3.28 -5.03
CA LEU A 60 -7.21 -2.60 -5.28
C LEU A 60 -8.38 -3.59 -5.18
N THR A 61 -9.30 -3.29 -4.26
CA THR A 61 -10.56 -4.01 -4.06
C THR A 61 -11.72 -3.03 -3.94
N ARG A 62 -12.97 -3.54 -3.95
CA ARG A 62 -14.15 -2.68 -3.72
C ARG A 62 -14.17 -2.02 -2.33
N GLU A 63 -13.37 -2.53 -1.38
CA GLU A 63 -13.30 -2.02 -0.01
C GLU A 63 -12.46 -0.74 0.10
N ASN A 64 -11.32 -0.66 -0.60
CA ASN A 64 -10.39 0.48 -0.49
C ASN A 64 -10.47 1.49 -1.64
N VAL A 65 -10.99 1.10 -2.81
CA VAL A 65 -11.06 1.98 -3.98
C VAL A 65 -11.86 3.28 -3.78
N PRO A 66 -12.91 3.33 -2.93
CA PRO A 66 -13.55 4.60 -2.60
C PRO A 66 -12.56 5.65 -2.07
N GLY A 67 -11.62 5.24 -1.21
CA GLY A 67 -10.64 6.09 -0.55
C GLY A 67 -9.21 6.02 -1.13
N ILE A 68 -9.07 5.66 -2.41
CA ILE A 68 -7.76 5.42 -3.01
C ILE A 68 -6.94 6.70 -3.19
N GLU A 69 -7.58 7.83 -3.47
CA GLU A 69 -6.88 9.13 -3.66
C GLU A 69 -6.31 9.62 -2.33
N GLU A 70 -7.06 9.46 -1.24
CA GLU A 70 -6.64 9.72 0.13
C GLU A 70 -5.51 8.78 0.55
N THR A 71 -5.56 7.52 0.09
CA THR A 71 -4.49 6.54 0.32
C THR A 71 -3.18 6.96 -0.35
N VAL A 72 -3.24 7.40 -1.61
CA VAL A 72 -2.07 7.93 -2.33
C VAL A 72 -1.52 9.18 -1.65
N ALA A 73 -2.39 10.12 -1.26
CA ALA A 73 -1.99 11.34 -0.56
C ALA A 73 -1.37 11.05 0.81
N PHE A 74 -1.93 10.08 1.56
CA PHE A 74 -1.40 9.65 2.84
C PHE A 74 -0.01 9.04 2.69
N ILE A 75 0.19 8.15 1.71
CA ILE A 75 1.50 7.54 1.42
C ILE A 75 2.54 8.62 1.07
N ALA A 76 2.16 9.61 0.26
CA ALA A 76 3.02 10.75 -0.04
C ALA A 76 3.36 11.56 1.23
N SER A 77 2.39 11.76 2.13
CA SER A 77 2.61 12.46 3.41
C SER A 77 3.56 11.73 4.37
N LEU A 78 3.72 10.41 4.19
CA LEU A 78 4.70 9.60 4.94
C LEU A 78 6.14 9.73 4.39
N GLY A 79 6.34 10.48 3.31
CA GLY A 79 7.65 10.65 2.66
C GLY A 79 8.01 9.51 1.71
N VAL A 80 7.05 8.69 1.29
CA VAL A 80 7.27 7.61 0.33
C VAL A 80 7.17 8.15 -1.10
N PRO A 81 8.24 8.07 -1.92
CA PRO A 81 8.27 8.69 -3.25
C PRO A 81 7.50 7.92 -4.33
N THR A 82 7.18 6.65 -4.10
CA THR A 82 6.56 5.80 -5.12
C THR A 82 5.43 4.96 -4.56
N PHE A 83 4.26 5.13 -5.17
CA PHE A 83 3.07 4.32 -4.98
C PHE A 83 2.94 3.32 -6.12
N SER A 84 2.71 2.06 -5.80
CA SER A 84 2.33 1.01 -6.74
C SER A 84 0.99 0.42 -6.35
N CYS A 85 0.23 -0.07 -7.32
CA CYS A 85 -0.98 -0.82 -7.06
C CYS A 85 -1.12 -2.00 -8.01
N ASN A 86 -1.83 -3.02 -7.54
CA ASN A 86 -2.21 -4.16 -8.35
C ASN A 86 -3.72 -4.38 -8.29
N SER A 87 -4.25 -5.10 -9.26
CA SER A 87 -5.60 -5.64 -9.17
C SER A 87 -5.56 -7.04 -8.57
N LEU A 88 -6.68 -7.46 -7.98
CA LEU A 88 -6.82 -8.82 -7.45
C LEU A 88 -6.54 -9.85 -8.56
N ILE A 89 -5.49 -10.65 -8.39
CA ILE A 89 -5.16 -11.75 -9.30
C ILE A 89 -6.10 -12.92 -8.96
N TYR A 90 -6.99 -13.27 -9.88
CA TYR A 90 -7.93 -14.39 -9.73
C TYR A 90 -7.22 -15.75 -9.92
N ALA A 91 -6.33 -16.11 -8.99
CA ALA A 91 -5.70 -17.41 -8.91
C ALA A 91 -5.78 -17.96 -7.47
N GLY A 92 -5.83 -19.30 -7.32
CA GLY A 92 -5.95 -19.94 -6.00
C GLY A 92 -7.17 -19.50 -5.21
N ARG A 93 -7.00 -19.16 -3.92
CA ARG A 93 -8.09 -18.66 -3.05
C ARG A 93 -8.67 -17.31 -3.49
N GLY A 94 -7.98 -16.57 -4.36
CA GLY A 94 -8.46 -15.32 -4.97
C GLY A 94 -9.63 -15.53 -5.94
N SER A 95 -9.84 -16.75 -6.44
CA SER A 95 -10.92 -17.08 -7.39
C SER A 95 -12.34 -16.94 -6.81
N THR A 96 -12.50 -16.96 -5.49
CA THR A 96 -13.82 -16.98 -4.81
C THR A 96 -14.12 -15.74 -3.96
N VAL A 97 -13.22 -14.75 -3.89
CA VAL A 97 -13.34 -13.62 -2.95
C VAL A 97 -14.40 -12.59 -3.39
N GLY A 98 -14.69 -12.48 -4.69
CA GLY A 98 -15.78 -11.65 -5.22
C GLY A 98 -15.60 -10.13 -5.07
N THR A 99 -14.55 -9.65 -4.40
CA THR A 99 -14.25 -8.22 -4.15
C THR A 99 -13.34 -7.59 -5.21
N GLY A 100 -12.87 -8.38 -6.18
CA GLY A 100 -12.05 -7.90 -7.27
C GLY A 100 -12.83 -7.14 -8.35
N PHE A 101 -12.07 -6.48 -9.22
CA PHE A 101 -12.59 -5.75 -10.38
C PHE A 101 -12.50 -6.62 -11.64
N ARG A 102 -13.41 -6.40 -12.59
CA ARG A 102 -13.26 -6.88 -13.97
C ARG A 102 -12.29 -5.98 -14.73
N GLU A 103 -11.71 -6.48 -15.82
CA GLU A 103 -10.67 -5.78 -16.62
C GLU A 103 -11.08 -4.37 -17.08
N GLY A 104 -12.38 -4.12 -17.33
CA GLY A 104 -12.90 -2.79 -17.67
C GLY A 104 -13.22 -1.86 -16.50
N GLU A 105 -13.30 -2.36 -15.26
CA GLU A 105 -13.58 -1.54 -14.06
C GLU A 105 -12.31 -0.90 -13.49
N LEU A 106 -11.13 -1.39 -13.86
CA LEU A 106 -9.84 -0.91 -13.35
C LEU A 106 -9.39 0.39 -14.01
N VAL A 107 -9.68 0.60 -15.29
CA VAL A 107 -9.20 1.76 -16.06
C VAL A 107 -9.60 3.09 -15.41
N PRO A 108 -10.88 3.33 -15.03
CA PRO A 108 -11.26 4.58 -14.37
C PRO A 108 -10.58 4.78 -13.00
N ILE A 109 -10.25 3.68 -12.31
CA ILE A 109 -9.57 3.73 -11.00
C ILE A 109 -8.11 4.10 -11.19
N LEU A 110 -7.43 3.49 -12.16
CA LEU A 110 -6.05 3.82 -12.51
C LEU A 110 -5.92 5.27 -12.97
N GLU A 111 -6.90 5.80 -13.72
CA GLU A 111 -6.93 7.21 -14.09
C GLU A 111 -7.02 8.16 -12.88
N ARG A 112 -7.70 7.77 -11.80
CA ARG A 112 -7.75 8.55 -10.55
C ARG A 112 -6.38 8.58 -9.86
N VAL A 113 -5.69 7.44 -9.85
CA VAL A 113 -4.36 7.28 -9.23
C VAL A 113 -3.25 7.97 -10.06
N LEU A 114 -3.33 7.89 -11.38
CA LEU A 114 -2.31 8.41 -12.31
C LEU A 114 -2.42 9.92 -12.54
N LYS A 115 -3.49 10.59 -12.07
CA LYS A 115 -3.59 12.05 -12.18
C LYS A 115 -2.40 12.67 -11.44
N PRO A 116 -1.62 13.53 -12.11
CA PRO A 116 -0.44 14.17 -11.51
C PRO A 116 -0.89 15.23 -10.51
N GLY A 117 -1.24 14.80 -9.30
CA GLY A 117 -1.51 15.64 -8.14
C GLY A 117 -0.32 15.57 -7.17
N GLY A 118 0.80 16.19 -7.53
CA GLY A 118 2.00 16.15 -6.67
C GLY A 118 3.25 16.66 -7.37
N ARG A 119 3.30 17.96 -7.66
CA ARG A 119 4.55 18.72 -7.66
C ARG A 119 4.49 19.71 -6.51
#